data_AF-A0A6G8Q6D0-F1
#
_entry.id   AF-A0A6G8Q6D0-F1
#
_cell.length_a   1.000
_cell.length_b   1.000
_cell.length_c   1.000
_cell.angle_alpha   90.00
_cell.angle_beta   90.00
_cell.angle_gamma   90.00
#
_symmetry.space_group_name_H-M   'P 1'
#
loop_
_entity.id
_entity.type
_entity.pdbx_description
1 polymer ?
#
loop_
_entity_poly.entity_id
_entity_poly.type
_entity_poly.pdbx_seq_one_letter_code
_entity_poly.pdbx_strand_id
1 'polypeptide(L)'
;MSEPATPPERPAYWSDCESMNLPEMGRFIHDALLRRVQPSVPDDGSTPLTPQEFSDLVGLMQAKADELKEDTTMPARPVYDGPPPPPPVPDPARLLEAARRRRYEAQQRLTSAFEFRADRNRILQLREEVRKAKRAIDQVDVEAKAREEEYDRLFSEYLKAREPHRRRIADWEREEARARGRQRRNENRQVLVDRSRRKVREVFRPKRDTAAGAPITRDFEFVPPDQQTGGHVRAYYREVIGRGRLRGVFSQDRLDKVLALPWKNWEKGKAGLYGYILLRFHHTERVLMECPIEDNAIYILDSGEDRLVGLNKQQLRASGEAKWIPHTGDWYRRLKDELGIE
;
A
#
# COMPACT_ATOMS: atom_id res chain seq x y z
N MET A 1 -39.73 -43.12 21.56
CA MET A 1 -38.81 -42.04 21.96
C MET A 1 -37.43 -42.53 21.60
N SER A 2 -36.81 -41.98 20.56
CA SER A 2 -35.44 -42.35 20.17
C SER A 2 -34.49 -41.80 21.22
N GLU A 3 -33.69 -42.66 21.84
CA GLU A 3 -32.61 -42.23 22.73
C GLU A 3 -31.70 -41.25 21.97
N PRO A 4 -31.34 -40.09 22.58
CA PRO A 4 -30.41 -39.17 21.96
C PRO A 4 -29.08 -39.89 21.78
N ALA A 5 -28.63 -40.02 20.53
CA ALA A 5 -27.34 -40.62 20.21
C ALA A 5 -26.23 -39.90 21.00
N THR A 6 -25.45 -40.67 21.75
CA THR A 6 -24.27 -40.18 22.47
C THR A 6 -23.36 -39.44 21.48
N PRO A 7 -22.92 -38.20 21.78
CA PRO A 7 -22.04 -37.46 20.88
C PRO A 7 -20.77 -38.28 20.63
N PRO A 8 -20.25 -38.29 19.39
CA PRO A 8 -19.04 -39.03 19.06
C PRO A 8 -17.89 -38.56 19.96
N GLU A 9 -17.14 -39.53 20.50
CA GLU A 9 -15.99 -39.27 21.34
C GLU A 9 -14.95 -38.48 20.53
N ARG A 10 -14.49 -37.34 21.06
CA ARG A 10 -13.55 -36.47 20.35
C ARG A 10 -12.17 -37.15 20.25
N PRO A 11 -11.48 -37.06 19.12
CA PRO A 11 -10.12 -37.57 18.98
C PRO A 11 -9.13 -36.93 19.96
N ALA A 12 -8.08 -37.66 20.34
CA ALA A 12 -7.08 -37.20 21.33
C ALA A 12 -6.42 -35.86 20.97
N TYR A 13 -6.14 -35.63 19.68
CA TYR A 13 -5.52 -34.39 19.18
C TYR A 13 -6.44 -33.15 19.29
N TRP A 14 -7.73 -33.33 19.54
CA TRP A 14 -8.70 -32.23 19.52
C TRP A 14 -8.45 -31.24 20.66
N SER A 15 -8.16 -31.74 21.87
CA SER A 15 -7.86 -30.90 23.03
C SER A 15 -6.63 -30.02 22.80
N ASP A 16 -5.62 -30.55 22.12
CA ASP A 16 -4.42 -29.77 21.78
C ASP A 16 -4.76 -28.66 20.79
N CYS A 17 -5.57 -28.96 19.76
CA CYS A 17 -6.03 -27.97 18.77
C CYS A 17 -6.86 -26.84 19.41
N GLU A 18 -7.66 -27.14 20.43
CA GLU A 18 -8.41 -26.11 21.18
C GLU A 18 -7.48 -25.13 21.91
N SER A 19 -6.28 -25.56 22.31
CA SER A 19 -5.28 -24.69 22.94
C SER A 19 -4.41 -23.90 21.95
N MET A 20 -4.32 -24.35 20.70
CA MET A 20 -3.49 -23.70 19.67
C MET A 20 -4.01 -22.31 19.26
N ASN A 21 -3.09 -21.43 18.90
CA ASN A 21 -3.43 -20.20 18.19
C ASN A 21 -3.67 -20.45 16.68
N LEU A 22 -4.21 -19.45 15.97
CA LEU A 22 -4.56 -19.59 14.55
C LEU A 22 -3.39 -20.02 13.64
N PRO A 23 -2.20 -19.37 13.71
CA PRO A 23 -1.03 -19.83 12.96
C PRO A 23 -0.58 -21.26 13.27
N GLU A 24 -0.59 -21.67 14.54
CA GLU A 24 -0.24 -23.03 14.97
C GLU A 24 -1.22 -24.06 14.40
N MET A 25 -2.52 -23.79 14.52
CA MET A 25 -3.54 -24.70 14.02
C MET A 25 -3.53 -24.80 12.49
N GLY A 26 -3.26 -23.68 11.79
CA GLY A 26 -3.05 -23.70 10.34
C GLY A 26 -1.85 -24.56 9.92
N ARG A 27 -0.76 -24.53 10.68
CA ARG A 27 0.41 -25.40 10.48
C ARG A 27 0.09 -26.86 10.79
N PHE A 28 -0.58 -27.14 11.91
CA PHE A 28 -1.01 -28.49 12.28
C PHE A 28 -1.86 -29.13 11.18
N ILE A 29 -2.88 -28.41 10.67
CA ILE A 29 -3.71 -28.88 9.56
C ILE A 29 -2.85 -29.15 8.32
N HIS A 30 -1.92 -28.24 7.99
CA HIS A 30 -1.04 -28.43 6.84
C HIS A 30 -0.16 -29.67 6.96
N ASP A 31 0.51 -29.85 8.11
CA ASP A 31 1.41 -30.98 8.36
C ASP A 31 0.64 -32.32 8.36
N ALA A 32 -0.55 -32.35 8.96
CA ALA A 32 -1.42 -33.52 8.93
C ALA A 32 -1.85 -33.88 7.49
N LEU A 33 -2.18 -32.88 6.66
CA LEU A 33 -2.46 -33.10 5.23
C LEU A 33 -1.23 -33.63 4.49
N LEU A 34 -0.03 -33.11 4.77
CA LEU A 34 1.21 -33.60 4.14
C LEU A 34 1.53 -35.05 4.51
N ARG A 35 1.39 -35.41 5.79
CA ARG A 35 1.56 -36.80 6.25
C ARG A 35 0.62 -37.75 5.54
N ARG A 36 -0.64 -37.35 5.33
CA ARG A 36 -1.61 -38.17 4.59
C ARG A 36 -1.16 -38.49 3.16
N VAL A 37 -0.50 -37.55 2.50
CA VAL A 37 0.02 -37.77 1.14
C VAL A 37 1.24 -38.70 1.15
N GLN A 38 1.87 -38.93 2.31
CA GLN A 38 3.02 -39.81 2.50
C GLN A 38 2.59 -41.14 3.18
N PRO A 39 2.42 -42.23 2.43
CA PRO A 39 1.83 -43.48 2.94
C PRO A 39 2.68 -44.26 3.97
N SER A 40 3.86 -43.77 4.36
CA SER A 40 4.81 -44.48 5.23
C SER A 40 4.73 -44.13 6.72
N VAL A 41 3.87 -43.19 7.13
CA VAL A 41 3.76 -42.78 8.54
C VAL A 41 2.68 -43.62 9.23
N PRO A 42 3.01 -44.40 10.28
CA PRO A 42 2.02 -45.14 11.06
C PRO A 42 0.98 -44.20 11.68
N ASP A 43 -0.28 -44.63 11.66
CA ASP A 43 -1.39 -43.92 12.31
C ASP A 43 -1.37 -44.20 13.81
N ASP A 44 -0.99 -43.19 14.59
CA ASP A 44 -0.99 -43.21 16.05
C ASP A 44 -2.21 -42.51 16.66
N GLY A 45 -3.18 -42.10 15.83
CA GLY A 45 -4.34 -41.33 16.25
C GLY A 45 -4.03 -39.88 16.65
N SER A 46 -2.81 -39.38 16.42
CA SER A 46 -2.41 -38.01 16.75
C SER A 46 -2.80 -36.98 15.69
N THR A 47 -3.34 -37.41 14.54
CA THR A 47 -3.69 -36.53 13.43
C THR A 47 -5.05 -36.87 12.82
N PRO A 48 -5.78 -35.87 12.27
CA PRO A 48 -7.04 -36.09 11.57
C PRO A 48 -6.89 -36.98 10.33
N LEU A 49 -7.84 -37.89 10.11
CA LEU A 49 -7.82 -38.93 9.08
C LEU A 49 -8.95 -38.84 8.08
N THR A 50 -10.01 -38.11 8.38
CA THR A 50 -11.20 -38.05 7.53
C THR A 50 -11.40 -36.64 6.99
N PRO A 51 -12.06 -36.49 5.82
CA PRO A 51 -12.44 -35.18 5.32
C PRO A 51 -13.27 -34.38 6.34
N GLN A 52 -14.09 -35.08 7.13
CA GLN A 52 -14.94 -34.47 8.14
C GLN A 52 -14.11 -33.89 9.29
N GLU A 53 -13.16 -34.64 9.86
CA GLU A 53 -12.30 -34.13 10.94
C GLU A 53 -11.51 -32.90 10.51
N PHE A 54 -10.96 -32.88 9.30
CA PHE A 54 -10.29 -31.69 8.77
C PHE A 54 -11.25 -30.51 8.59
N SER A 55 -12.48 -30.77 8.16
CA SER A 55 -13.51 -29.74 8.07
C SER A 55 -13.87 -29.19 9.45
N ASP A 56 -13.95 -30.05 10.47
CA ASP A 56 -14.25 -29.67 11.84
C ASP A 56 -13.13 -28.81 12.44
N LEU A 57 -11.86 -29.16 12.19
CA LEU A 57 -10.70 -28.34 12.58
C LEU A 57 -10.67 -26.98 11.89
N VAL A 58 -11.02 -26.92 10.59
CA VAL A 58 -11.20 -25.64 9.89
C VAL A 58 -12.37 -24.84 10.47
N GLY A 59 -13.43 -25.51 10.92
CA GLY A 59 -14.54 -24.91 11.66
C GLY A 59 -14.09 -24.28 12.98
N LEU A 60 -13.28 -25.01 13.76
CA LEU A 60 -12.64 -24.50 14.98
C LEU A 60 -11.75 -23.29 14.68
N MET A 61 -11.02 -23.30 13.55
CA MET A 61 -10.21 -22.17 13.09
C MET A 61 -11.05 -20.94 12.78
N GLN A 62 -12.19 -21.13 12.11
CA GLN A 62 -13.13 -20.06 11.84
C GLN A 62 -13.68 -19.48 13.15
N ALA A 63 -14.11 -20.33 14.08
CA ALA A 63 -14.62 -19.89 15.38
C ALA A 63 -13.59 -19.04 16.15
N LYS A 64 -12.34 -19.50 16.23
CA LYS A 64 -11.24 -18.73 16.84
C LYS A 64 -10.97 -17.41 16.11
N ALA A 65 -11.06 -17.38 14.78
CA ALA A 65 -10.90 -16.15 14.01
C ALA A 65 -12.03 -15.15 14.27
N ASP A 66 -13.26 -15.64 14.44
CA ASP A 66 -14.43 -14.83 14.75
C ASP A 66 -14.40 -14.32 16.20
N GLU A 67 -13.94 -15.13 17.17
CA GLU A 67 -13.72 -14.70 18.56
C GLU A 67 -12.65 -13.59 18.67
N LEU A 68 -11.60 -13.68 17.86
CA LEU A 68 -10.54 -12.67 17.79
C LEU A 68 -10.89 -11.46 16.91
N LYS A 69 -12.10 -11.41 16.35
CA LYS A 69 -12.52 -10.33 15.45
C LYS A 69 -12.70 -9.05 16.23
N GLU A 70 -11.84 -8.09 15.95
CA GLU A 70 -11.90 -6.78 16.60
C GLU A 70 -12.89 -5.85 15.86
N ASP A 71 -13.51 -4.90 16.57
CA ASP A 71 -14.38 -3.89 15.95
C ASP A 71 -13.60 -3.01 14.96
N THR A 72 -14.07 -2.97 13.72
CA THR A 72 -13.47 -2.21 12.62
C THR A 72 -14.24 -0.94 12.29
N THR A 73 -15.17 -0.52 13.15
CA THR A 73 -15.94 0.71 12.95
C THR A 73 -15.01 1.90 12.82
N MET A 74 -15.15 2.63 11.70
CA MET A 74 -14.32 3.78 11.39
C MET A 74 -14.84 5.00 12.14
N PRO A 75 -13.99 5.76 12.86
CA PRO A 75 -14.42 6.96 13.54
C PRO A 75 -14.86 8.02 12.53
N ALA A 76 -15.95 8.73 12.83
CA ALA A 76 -16.41 9.84 12.02
C ALA A 76 -15.36 10.97 12.02
N ARG A 77 -15.10 11.55 10.84
CA ARG A 77 -14.16 12.65 10.71
C ARG A 77 -14.70 13.89 11.44
N PRO A 78 -13.91 14.54 12.31
CA PRO A 78 -14.31 15.79 12.96
C PRO A 78 -14.66 16.86 11.93
N VAL A 79 -15.76 17.59 12.16
CA VAL A 79 -16.15 18.77 11.37
C VAL A 79 -15.54 20.02 12.02
N TYR A 80 -15.19 20.99 11.18
CA TYR A 80 -14.70 22.28 11.64
C TYR A 80 -15.87 23.26 11.76
N ASP A 81 -16.23 23.60 13.00
CA ASP A 81 -17.34 24.52 13.31
C ASP A 81 -16.86 25.95 13.63
N GLY A 82 -15.58 26.25 13.36
CA GLY A 82 -14.99 27.55 13.65
C GLY A 82 -15.23 28.58 12.53
N PRO A 83 -14.76 29.83 12.71
CA PRO A 83 -14.90 30.87 11.70
C PRO A 83 -14.17 30.46 10.41
N PRO A 84 -14.65 30.89 9.23
CA PRO A 84 -13.96 30.66 7.97
C PRO A 84 -12.60 31.39 7.97
N PRO A 85 -11.65 30.95 7.12
CA PRO A 85 -10.42 31.70 6.93
C PRO A 85 -10.75 33.11 6.43
N PRO A 86 -10.09 34.17 6.95
CA PRO A 86 -10.33 35.52 6.48
C PRO A 86 -9.98 35.63 4.99
N PRO A 87 -10.72 36.45 4.21
CA PRO A 87 -10.41 36.65 2.81
C PRO A 87 -9.03 37.30 2.64
N PRO A 88 -8.32 37.05 1.54
CA PRO A 88 -7.03 37.68 1.29
C PRO A 88 -7.18 39.21 1.23
N VAL A 89 -6.25 39.93 1.86
CA VAL A 89 -6.23 41.40 1.81
C VAL A 89 -5.94 41.84 0.37
N PRO A 90 -6.73 42.78 -0.20
CA PRO A 90 -6.42 43.36 -1.51
C PRO A 90 -5.01 43.94 -1.52
N ASP A 91 -4.25 43.67 -2.58
CA ASP A 91 -2.85 44.11 -2.70
C ASP A 91 -2.73 45.64 -2.61
N PRO A 92 -2.18 46.19 -1.50
CA PRO A 92 -2.04 47.63 -1.33
C PRO A 92 -1.06 48.23 -2.34
N ALA A 93 -0.15 47.43 -2.90
CA ALA A 93 0.81 47.90 -3.90
C ALA A 93 0.11 48.44 -5.14
N ARG A 94 -0.98 47.81 -5.59
CA ARG A 94 -1.77 48.30 -6.74
C ARG A 94 -2.43 49.66 -6.48
N LEU A 95 -2.96 49.85 -5.28
CA LEU A 95 -3.58 51.12 -4.89
C LEU A 95 -2.53 52.22 -4.73
N LEU A 96 -1.38 51.89 -4.14
CA LEU A 96 -0.25 52.81 -3.99
C LEU A 96 0.39 53.18 -5.33
N GLU A 97 0.53 52.24 -6.25
CA GLU A 97 1.03 52.48 -7.59
C GLU A 97 0.12 53.45 -8.35
N ALA A 98 -1.20 53.23 -8.30
CA ALA A 98 -2.17 54.13 -8.89
C ALA A 98 -2.08 55.55 -8.28
N ALA A 99 -1.93 55.67 -6.97
CA ALA A 99 -1.78 56.96 -6.29
C ALA A 99 -0.44 57.65 -6.64
N ARG A 100 0.67 56.90 -6.72
CA ARG A 100 1.99 57.40 -7.12
C ARG A 100 1.99 57.88 -8.57
N ARG A 101 1.34 57.14 -9.47
CA ARG A 101 1.18 57.53 -10.87
C ARG A 101 0.44 58.85 -11.00
N ARG A 102 -0.69 59.02 -10.29
CA ARG A 102 -1.42 60.30 -10.25
C ARG A 102 -0.56 61.46 -9.74
N ARG A 103 0.26 61.24 -8.71
CA ARG A 103 1.20 62.25 -8.20
C ARG A 103 2.23 62.62 -9.26
N TYR A 104 2.82 61.63 -9.93
CA TYR A 104 3.83 61.85 -10.96
C TYR A 104 3.26 62.64 -12.15
N GLU A 105 2.07 62.26 -12.64
CA GLU A 105 1.37 62.99 -13.70
C GLU A 105 1.06 64.45 -13.30
N ALA A 106 0.62 64.69 -12.06
CA ALA A 106 0.42 66.04 -11.54
C ALA A 106 1.74 66.85 -11.45
N GLN A 107 2.84 66.21 -11.06
CA GLN A 107 4.17 66.84 -11.02
C GLN A 107 4.67 67.19 -12.41
N GLN A 108 4.54 66.30 -13.40
CA GLN A 108 4.91 66.57 -14.78
C GLN A 108 4.13 67.76 -15.33
N ARG A 109 2.80 67.79 -15.13
CA ARG A 109 1.97 68.94 -15.55
C ARG A 109 2.41 70.24 -14.91
N LEU A 110 2.77 70.21 -13.63
CA LEU A 110 3.30 71.38 -12.92
C LEU A 110 4.65 71.84 -13.50
N THR A 111 5.57 70.91 -13.77
CA THR A 111 6.87 71.22 -14.39
C THR A 111 6.69 71.85 -15.78
N SER A 112 5.88 71.24 -16.64
CA SER A 112 5.60 71.78 -17.97
C SER A 112 4.95 73.17 -17.89
N ALA A 113 4.06 73.41 -16.92
CA ALA A 113 3.46 74.73 -16.72
C ALA A 113 4.52 75.81 -16.38
N PHE A 114 5.58 75.46 -15.65
CA PHE A 114 6.71 76.38 -15.43
C PHE A 114 7.55 76.60 -16.69
N GLU A 115 7.88 75.54 -17.42
CA GLU A 115 8.68 75.60 -18.65
C GLU A 115 8.03 76.49 -19.71
N PHE A 116 6.72 76.36 -19.89
CA PHE A 116 5.95 77.11 -20.89
C PHE A 116 5.35 78.43 -20.36
N ARG A 117 5.81 78.91 -19.20
CA ARG A 117 5.37 80.20 -18.60
C ARG A 117 3.85 80.34 -18.50
N ALA A 118 3.17 79.28 -18.05
CA ALA A 118 1.74 79.35 -17.79
C ALA A 118 1.40 80.45 -16.76
N ASP A 119 0.15 80.91 -16.77
CA ASP A 119 -0.29 81.95 -15.84
C ASP A 119 -0.25 81.48 -14.37
N ARG A 120 -0.23 82.46 -13.46
CA ARG A 120 -0.14 82.22 -12.02
C ARG A 120 -1.27 81.34 -11.47
N ASN A 121 -2.49 81.48 -11.98
CA ASN A 121 -3.64 80.71 -11.49
C ASN A 121 -3.50 79.25 -11.86
N ARG A 122 -3.03 78.96 -13.08
CA ARG A 122 -2.74 77.60 -13.54
C ARG A 122 -1.67 76.93 -12.67
N ILE A 123 -0.59 77.63 -12.34
CA ILE A 123 0.47 77.11 -11.46
C ILE A 123 -0.09 76.79 -10.05
N LEU A 124 -0.95 77.66 -9.49
CA LEU A 124 -1.56 77.43 -8.18
C LEU A 124 -2.48 76.21 -8.17
N GLN A 125 -3.30 76.02 -9.21
CA GLN A 125 -4.14 74.83 -9.36
C GLN A 125 -3.31 73.54 -9.39
N LEU A 126 -2.25 73.50 -10.20
CA LEU A 126 -1.39 72.32 -10.33
C LEU A 126 -0.62 72.01 -9.03
N ARG A 127 -0.21 73.04 -8.26
CA ARG A 127 0.35 72.84 -6.92
C ARG A 127 -0.64 72.17 -5.97
N GLU A 128 -1.91 72.59 -6.02
CA GLU A 128 -2.96 71.97 -5.22
C GLU A 128 -3.24 70.54 -5.66
N GLU A 129 -3.21 70.24 -6.96
CA GLU A 129 -3.32 68.86 -7.46
C GLU A 129 -2.19 67.97 -6.94
N VAL A 130 -0.93 68.44 -6.98
CA VAL A 130 0.21 67.69 -6.42
C VAL A 130 0.03 67.47 -4.91
N ARG A 131 -0.47 68.47 -4.18
CA ARG A 131 -0.76 68.35 -2.73
C ARG A 131 -1.85 67.32 -2.46
N LYS A 132 -2.95 67.34 -3.23
CA LYS A 132 -4.03 66.35 -3.14
C LYS A 132 -3.54 64.94 -3.45
N ALA A 133 -2.73 64.76 -4.50
CA ALA A 133 -2.17 63.48 -4.86
C ALA A 133 -1.21 62.92 -3.80
N LYS A 134 -0.43 63.79 -3.13
CA LYS A 134 0.40 63.38 -1.98
C LYS A 134 -0.46 62.90 -0.81
N ARG A 135 -1.48 63.66 -0.40
CA ARG A 135 -2.41 63.26 0.66
C ARG A 135 -3.11 61.93 0.35
N ALA A 136 -3.44 61.68 -0.93
CA ALA A 136 -4.04 60.42 -1.34
C ALA A 136 -3.10 59.22 -1.15
N ILE A 137 -1.79 59.38 -1.36
CA ILE A 137 -0.81 58.32 -1.04
C ILE A 137 -0.80 58.04 0.46
N ASP A 138 -0.70 59.09 1.28
CA ASP A 138 -0.67 58.94 2.74
C ASP A 138 -1.95 58.25 3.27
N GLN A 139 -3.12 58.59 2.70
CA GLN A 139 -4.40 57.94 3.03
C GLN A 139 -4.40 56.45 2.65
N VAL A 140 -3.93 56.10 1.45
CA VAL A 140 -3.84 54.70 1.02
C VAL A 140 -2.87 53.91 1.92
N ASP A 141 -1.74 54.50 2.31
CA ASP A 141 -0.79 53.87 3.22
C ASP A 141 -1.40 53.63 4.62
N VAL A 142 -2.15 54.60 5.17
CA VAL A 142 -2.84 54.44 6.46
C VAL A 142 -3.95 53.39 6.39
N GLU A 143 -4.78 53.43 5.34
CA GLU A 143 -5.83 52.41 5.14
C GLU A 143 -5.26 51.01 4.94
N ALA A 144 -4.15 50.88 4.21
CA ALA A 144 -3.48 49.61 3.99
C ALA A 144 -3.01 49.00 5.33
N LYS A 145 -2.35 49.80 6.18
CA LYS A 145 -1.92 49.37 7.52
C LYS A 145 -3.10 48.96 8.41
N ALA A 146 -4.17 49.75 8.44
CA ALA A 146 -5.34 49.42 9.25
C ALA A 146 -6.02 48.11 8.80
N ARG A 147 -6.08 47.85 7.49
CA ARG A 147 -6.60 46.58 6.95
C ARG A 147 -5.68 45.40 7.24
N GLU A 148 -4.37 45.60 7.20
CA GLU A 148 -3.37 44.59 7.58
C GLU A 148 -3.52 44.20 9.05
N GLU A 149 -3.63 45.17 9.96
CA GLU A 149 -3.87 44.93 11.39
C GLU A 149 -5.20 44.20 11.65
N GLU A 150 -6.28 44.59 10.96
CA GLU A 150 -7.57 43.90 11.05
C GLU A 150 -7.48 42.46 10.54
N TYR A 151 -6.79 42.24 9.42
CA TYR A 151 -6.56 40.91 8.87
C TYR A 151 -5.76 40.04 9.84
N ASP A 152 -4.67 40.56 10.41
CA ASP A 152 -3.84 39.84 11.36
C ASP A 152 -4.63 39.44 12.62
N ARG A 153 -5.53 40.31 13.08
CA ARG A 153 -6.46 40.01 14.18
C ARG A 153 -7.40 38.87 13.82
N LEU A 154 -8.12 38.98 12.69
CA LEU A 154 -9.05 37.94 12.22
C LEU A 154 -8.34 36.61 11.96
N PHE A 155 -7.14 36.66 11.41
CA PHE A 155 -6.31 35.49 11.13
C PHE A 155 -5.84 34.84 12.43
N SER A 156 -5.45 35.63 13.43
CA SER A 156 -5.10 35.13 14.76
C SER A 156 -6.28 34.45 15.46
N GLU A 157 -7.48 35.02 15.37
CA GLU A 157 -8.71 34.42 15.90
C GLU A 157 -9.03 33.10 15.19
N TYR A 158 -8.95 33.08 13.86
CA TYR A 158 -9.09 31.89 13.05
C TYR A 158 -8.11 30.79 13.47
N LEU A 159 -6.83 31.12 13.62
CA LEU A 159 -5.81 30.15 14.04
C LEU A 159 -6.08 29.58 15.43
N LYS A 160 -6.45 30.44 16.39
CA LYS A 160 -6.82 30.02 17.76
C LYS A 160 -8.02 29.07 17.74
N ALA A 161 -9.05 29.36 16.95
CA ALA A 161 -10.23 28.51 16.81
C ALA A 161 -9.93 27.19 16.06
N ARG A 162 -9.00 27.22 15.12
CA ARG A 162 -8.59 26.06 14.31
C ARG A 162 -7.71 25.08 15.06
N GLU A 163 -6.92 25.52 16.02
CA GLU A 163 -5.94 24.67 16.71
C GLU A 163 -6.57 23.45 17.43
N PRO A 164 -7.66 23.58 18.21
CA PRO A 164 -8.35 22.41 18.79
C PRO A 164 -8.89 21.46 17.71
N HIS A 165 -9.35 21.98 16.57
CA HIS A 165 -9.79 21.16 15.46
C HIS A 165 -8.63 20.40 14.81
N ARG A 166 -7.45 21.02 14.63
CA ARG A 166 -6.25 20.31 14.13
C ARG A 166 -5.84 19.16 15.03
N ARG A 167 -5.91 19.34 16.35
CA ARG A 167 -5.64 18.27 17.32
C ARG A 167 -6.63 17.12 17.19
N ARG A 168 -7.94 17.45 17.12
CA ARG A 168 -8.99 16.44 16.85
C ARG A 168 -8.78 15.69 15.54
N ILE A 169 -8.33 16.35 14.48
CA ILE A 169 -7.98 15.69 13.20
C ILE A 169 -6.81 14.73 13.40
N ALA A 170 -5.74 15.14 14.07
CA ALA A 170 -4.59 14.26 14.32
C ALA A 170 -4.94 13.06 15.21
N ASP A 171 -5.81 13.24 16.21
CA ASP A 171 -6.36 12.15 17.02
C ASP A 171 -7.20 11.20 16.16
N TRP A 172 -8.07 11.76 15.31
CA TRP A 172 -8.89 10.99 14.37
C TRP A 172 -8.03 10.18 13.39
N GLU A 173 -6.97 10.75 12.81
CA GLU A 173 -6.05 10.04 11.91
C GLU A 173 -5.36 8.85 12.61
N ARG A 174 -4.98 9.01 13.89
CA ARG A 174 -4.43 7.90 14.69
C ARG A 174 -5.46 6.79 14.92
N GLU A 175 -6.69 7.15 15.28
CA GLU A 175 -7.77 6.19 15.46
C GLU A 175 -8.17 5.50 14.14
N GLU A 176 -8.16 6.23 13.04
CA GLU A 176 -8.37 5.70 11.70
C GLU A 176 -7.29 4.66 11.33
N ALA A 177 -6.02 5.00 11.56
CA ALA A 177 -4.91 4.09 11.32
C ALA A 177 -5.00 2.83 12.19
N ARG A 178 -5.41 2.97 13.46
CA ARG A 178 -5.68 1.84 14.36
C ARG A 178 -6.81 0.96 13.83
N ALA A 179 -7.95 1.54 13.46
CA ALA A 179 -9.10 0.82 12.91
C ALA A 179 -8.74 0.05 11.63
N ARG A 180 -8.01 0.68 10.70
CA ARG A 180 -7.46 0.00 9.51
C ARG A 180 -6.51 -1.14 9.87
N GLY A 181 -5.69 -0.96 10.91
CA GLY A 181 -4.83 -2.02 11.44
C GLY A 181 -5.62 -3.22 11.97
N ARG A 182 -6.71 -2.98 12.72
CA ARG A 182 -7.64 -4.02 13.18
C ARG A 182 -8.28 -4.76 12.01
N GLN A 183 -8.75 -4.01 11.01
CA GLN A 183 -9.34 -4.57 9.79
C GLN A 183 -8.35 -5.51 9.08
N ARG A 184 -7.10 -5.06 8.85
CA ARG A 184 -6.07 -5.92 8.24
C ARG A 184 -5.79 -7.18 9.05
N ARG A 185 -5.76 -7.09 10.38
CA ARG A 185 -5.61 -8.28 11.23
C ARG A 185 -6.78 -9.25 11.07
N ASN A 186 -8.01 -8.75 11.06
CA ASN A 186 -9.21 -9.57 10.82
C ASN A 186 -9.16 -10.24 9.43
N GLU A 187 -8.81 -9.49 8.39
CA GLU A 187 -8.64 -10.01 7.02
C GLU A 187 -7.56 -11.09 6.97
N ASN A 188 -6.40 -10.86 7.58
CA ASN A 188 -5.32 -11.85 7.64
C ASN A 188 -5.73 -13.14 8.36
N ARG A 189 -6.49 -13.04 9.46
CA ARG A 189 -7.05 -14.22 10.15
C ARG A 189 -7.98 -15.00 9.22
N GLN A 190 -8.86 -14.32 8.49
CA GLN A 190 -9.78 -14.96 7.53
C GLN A 190 -9.01 -15.62 6.37
N VAL A 191 -7.98 -14.97 5.84
CA VAL A 191 -7.11 -15.54 4.79
C VAL A 191 -6.47 -16.84 5.24
N LEU A 192 -6.01 -16.93 6.49
CA LEU A 192 -5.47 -18.17 7.04
C LEU A 192 -6.53 -19.28 7.07
N VAL A 193 -7.75 -18.98 7.52
CA VAL A 193 -8.85 -19.97 7.56
C VAL A 193 -9.20 -20.45 6.15
N ASP A 194 -9.35 -19.52 5.21
CA ASP A 194 -9.70 -19.85 3.82
C ASP A 194 -8.60 -20.64 3.11
N ARG A 195 -7.32 -20.37 3.44
CA ARG A 195 -6.18 -21.15 2.96
C ARG A 195 -6.25 -22.59 3.47
N SER A 196 -6.46 -22.80 4.78
CA SER A 196 -6.63 -24.15 5.35
C SER A 196 -7.81 -24.88 4.72
N ARG A 197 -8.97 -24.21 4.60
CA ARG A 197 -10.17 -24.74 3.95
C ARG A 197 -9.92 -25.16 2.49
N ARG A 198 -9.12 -24.39 1.76
CA ARG A 198 -8.74 -24.71 0.37
C ARG A 198 -7.84 -25.93 0.29
N LYS A 199 -6.76 -25.98 1.09
CA LYS A 199 -5.85 -27.13 1.15
C LYS A 199 -6.59 -28.43 1.48
N VAL A 200 -7.49 -28.40 2.47
CA VAL A 200 -8.35 -29.56 2.81
C VAL A 200 -9.19 -29.97 1.60
N ARG A 201 -9.92 -29.04 0.97
CA ARG A 201 -10.74 -29.34 -0.21
C ARG A 201 -9.95 -29.90 -1.37
N GLU A 202 -8.71 -29.46 -1.58
CA GLU A 202 -7.85 -29.93 -2.67
C GLU A 202 -7.36 -31.35 -2.43
N VAL A 203 -6.90 -31.67 -1.22
CA VAL A 203 -6.43 -33.02 -0.86
C VAL A 203 -7.55 -34.06 -0.95
N PHE A 204 -8.76 -33.69 -0.55
CA PHE A 204 -9.94 -34.58 -0.59
C PHE A 204 -10.77 -34.42 -1.86
N ARG A 205 -10.32 -33.59 -2.82
CA ARG A 205 -11.01 -33.48 -4.10
C ARG A 205 -11.03 -34.87 -4.73
N PRO A 206 -12.20 -35.41 -5.13
CA PRO A 206 -12.23 -36.65 -5.88
C PRO A 206 -11.28 -36.51 -7.06
N LYS A 207 -10.35 -37.45 -7.21
CA LYS A 207 -9.53 -37.52 -8.41
C LYS A 207 -10.51 -37.61 -9.56
N ARG A 208 -10.76 -36.48 -10.24
CA ARG A 208 -11.44 -36.53 -11.54
C ARG A 208 -10.63 -37.52 -12.34
N ASP A 209 -11.28 -38.52 -12.92
CA ASP A 209 -10.63 -39.45 -13.83
C ASP A 209 -9.96 -38.63 -14.94
N THR A 210 -8.69 -38.30 -14.73
CA THR A 210 -7.84 -37.59 -15.68
C THR A 210 -7.40 -38.60 -16.72
N ALA A 211 -8.37 -39.19 -17.42
CA ALA A 211 -8.13 -39.93 -18.65
C ALA A 211 -7.73 -39.00 -19.82
N ALA A 212 -7.62 -37.68 -19.60
CA ALA A 212 -7.23 -36.70 -20.62
C ALA A 212 -6.40 -35.52 -20.05
N GLY A 213 -5.67 -35.71 -18.95
CA GLY A 213 -4.81 -34.67 -18.39
C GLY A 213 -3.49 -34.59 -19.15
N ALA A 214 -3.38 -33.72 -20.14
CA ALA A 214 -2.09 -33.34 -20.69
C ALA A 214 -1.14 -32.98 -19.53
N PRO A 215 0.13 -33.42 -19.56
CA PRO A 215 1.08 -33.10 -18.49
C PRO A 215 1.05 -31.60 -18.27
N ILE A 216 0.85 -31.16 -17.02
CA ILE A 216 1.05 -29.76 -16.67
C ILE A 216 2.53 -29.50 -16.93
N THR A 217 2.85 -28.92 -18.08
CA THR A 217 4.20 -28.47 -18.39
C THR A 217 4.55 -27.45 -17.33
N ARG A 218 5.46 -27.83 -16.41
CA ARG A 218 6.08 -26.86 -15.51
C ARG A 218 6.86 -25.88 -16.40
N ASP A 219 6.38 -24.65 -16.47
CA ASP A 219 7.06 -23.54 -17.15
C ASP A 219 8.30 -23.05 -16.37
N PHE A 220 8.75 -23.82 -15.38
CA PHE A 220 9.98 -23.59 -14.63
C PHE A 220 10.83 -24.85 -14.59
N GLU A 221 12.13 -24.65 -14.67
CA GLU A 221 13.12 -25.72 -14.55
C GLU A 221 13.90 -25.58 -13.25
N PHE A 222 13.96 -26.69 -12.51
CA PHE A 222 14.83 -26.83 -11.36
C PHE A 222 16.28 -26.72 -11.80
N VAL A 223 17.00 -25.84 -11.12
CA VAL A 223 18.42 -25.66 -11.31
C VAL A 223 19.17 -26.66 -10.44
N PRO A 224 20.23 -27.33 -10.93
CA PRO A 224 21.03 -28.27 -10.15
C PRO A 224 21.54 -27.67 -8.82
N PRO A 225 21.74 -28.48 -7.75
CA PRO A 225 22.16 -27.99 -6.45
C PRO A 225 23.46 -27.16 -6.44
N ASP A 226 24.44 -27.50 -7.29
CA ASP A 226 25.71 -26.77 -7.47
C ASP A 226 25.53 -25.39 -8.10
N GLN A 227 24.38 -25.15 -8.72
CA GLN A 227 24.01 -23.89 -9.39
C GLN A 227 23.03 -23.05 -8.56
N GLN A 228 22.76 -23.41 -7.30
CA GLN A 228 21.88 -22.68 -6.38
C GLN A 228 22.57 -21.46 -5.73
N THR A 229 23.22 -20.61 -6.54
CA THR A 229 23.92 -19.41 -6.05
C THR A 229 23.52 -18.16 -6.83
N GLY A 230 23.62 -16.98 -6.20
CA GLY A 230 23.31 -15.70 -6.86
C GLY A 230 24.19 -15.44 -8.10
N GLY A 231 25.40 -15.99 -8.14
CA GLY A 231 26.27 -15.92 -9.32
C GLY A 231 25.68 -16.61 -10.55
N HIS A 232 25.01 -17.75 -10.36
CA HIS A 232 24.33 -18.47 -11.45
C HIS A 232 23.06 -17.76 -11.90
N VAL A 233 22.32 -17.12 -10.99
CA VAL A 233 21.17 -16.28 -11.38
C VAL A 233 21.64 -15.10 -12.25
N ARG A 234 22.74 -14.44 -11.86
CA ARG A 234 23.35 -13.37 -12.68
C ARG A 234 23.83 -13.88 -14.04
N ALA A 235 24.43 -15.07 -14.08
CA ALA A 235 24.84 -15.70 -15.33
C ALA A 235 23.64 -15.98 -16.25
N TYR A 236 22.54 -16.50 -15.70
CA TYR A 236 21.28 -16.69 -16.43
C TYR A 236 20.79 -15.38 -17.04
N TYR A 237 20.73 -14.29 -16.28
CA TYR A 237 20.29 -13.01 -16.81
C TYR A 237 21.24 -12.43 -17.87
N ARG A 238 22.57 -12.58 -17.73
CA ARG A 238 23.51 -12.20 -18.78
C ARG A 238 23.26 -12.96 -20.09
N GLU A 239 23.01 -14.26 -20.02
CA GLU A 239 22.65 -15.08 -21.19
C GLU A 239 21.33 -14.62 -21.83
N VAL A 240 20.31 -14.43 -21.00
CA VAL A 240 18.96 -14.02 -21.41
C VAL A 240 18.97 -12.65 -22.11
N ILE A 241 19.71 -11.68 -21.56
CA ILE A 241 19.90 -10.34 -22.13
C ILE A 241 20.73 -10.41 -23.40
N GLY A 242 21.85 -11.14 -23.39
CA GLY A 242 22.74 -11.27 -24.55
C GLY A 242 22.06 -11.89 -25.78
N ARG A 243 21.01 -12.69 -25.58
CA ARG A 243 20.18 -13.24 -26.65
C ARG A 243 19.10 -12.28 -27.18
N GLY A 244 18.95 -11.09 -26.60
CA GLY A 244 17.95 -10.09 -27.03
C GLY A 244 16.49 -10.55 -26.88
N ARG A 245 16.23 -11.56 -26.03
CA ARG A 245 14.90 -12.18 -25.88
C ARG A 245 13.97 -11.43 -24.91
N LEU A 246 14.51 -10.54 -24.08
CA LEU A 246 13.73 -9.68 -23.20
C LEU A 246 13.67 -8.27 -23.79
N ARG A 247 12.46 -7.72 -23.84
CA ARG A 247 12.23 -6.32 -24.22
C ARG A 247 12.15 -5.48 -22.95
N GLY A 248 12.85 -4.35 -22.93
CA GLY A 248 12.85 -3.40 -21.80
C GLY A 248 14.24 -3.21 -21.21
N VAL A 249 14.34 -2.32 -20.23
CA VAL A 249 15.59 -2.00 -19.53
C VAL A 249 15.78 -2.99 -18.39
N PHE A 250 16.96 -3.58 -18.29
CA PHE A 250 17.30 -4.48 -17.20
C PHE A 250 17.82 -3.70 -15.99
N SER A 251 17.23 -3.93 -14.81
CA SER A 251 17.60 -3.28 -13.57
C SER A 251 18.50 -4.18 -12.72
N GLN A 252 19.82 -3.91 -12.75
CA GLN A 252 20.80 -4.65 -11.97
C GLN A 252 20.61 -4.47 -10.45
N ASP A 253 20.35 -3.24 -9.98
CA ASP A 253 20.09 -2.93 -8.57
C ASP A 253 18.91 -3.74 -8.00
N ARG A 254 17.84 -3.88 -8.79
CA ARG A 254 16.67 -4.67 -8.41
C ARG A 254 17.01 -6.15 -8.24
N LEU A 255 17.73 -6.72 -9.20
CA LEU A 255 18.19 -8.10 -9.10
C LEU A 255 19.09 -8.29 -7.86
N ASP A 256 19.98 -7.33 -7.58
CA ASP A 256 20.89 -7.38 -6.44
C ASP A 256 20.13 -7.40 -5.12
N LYS A 257 19.12 -6.54 -4.98
CA LYS A 257 18.24 -6.48 -3.80
C LYS A 257 17.46 -7.78 -3.61
N VAL A 258 16.89 -8.33 -4.67
CA VAL A 258 16.13 -9.59 -4.60
C VAL A 258 17.05 -10.77 -4.23
N LEU A 259 18.26 -10.82 -4.79
CA LEU A 259 19.22 -11.89 -4.51
C LEU A 259 19.88 -11.79 -3.14
N ALA A 260 19.82 -10.61 -2.49
CA ALA A 260 20.28 -10.41 -1.12
C ALA A 260 19.32 -11.00 -0.07
N LEU A 261 18.11 -11.41 -0.45
CA LEU A 261 17.16 -12.08 0.45
C LEU A 261 17.65 -13.49 0.82
N PRO A 262 17.27 -14.05 1.99
CA PRO A 262 17.68 -15.37 2.44
C PRO A 262 16.88 -16.50 1.75
N TRP A 263 17.01 -16.62 0.43
CA TRP A 263 16.37 -17.68 -0.35
C TRP A 263 17.11 -19.02 -0.23
N LYS A 264 16.37 -20.12 -0.39
CA LYS A 264 16.83 -21.51 -0.28
C LYS A 264 17.27 -22.08 -1.62
N ASN A 265 16.41 -21.93 -2.61
CA ASN A 265 16.63 -22.42 -3.96
C ASN A 265 15.92 -21.52 -4.98
N TRP A 266 16.27 -21.73 -6.23
CA TRP A 266 15.67 -21.02 -7.35
C TRP A 266 15.40 -21.95 -8.54
N GLU A 267 14.43 -21.52 -9.34
CA GLU A 267 14.04 -22.14 -10.60
C GLU A 267 14.05 -21.08 -11.69
N LYS A 268 14.42 -21.46 -12.92
CA LYS A 268 14.43 -20.54 -14.06
C LYS A 268 13.21 -20.77 -14.95
N GLY A 269 12.58 -19.69 -15.38
CA GLY A 269 11.42 -19.72 -16.25
C GLY A 269 11.77 -20.21 -17.67
N LYS A 270 10.86 -20.99 -18.22
CA LYS A 270 10.84 -21.52 -19.59
C LYS A 270 9.58 -21.01 -20.32
N ALA A 271 9.58 -21.18 -21.64
CA ALA A 271 8.44 -20.85 -22.51
C ALA A 271 7.84 -19.46 -22.22
N GLY A 272 6.56 -19.38 -21.82
CA GLY A 272 5.83 -18.13 -21.57
C GLY A 272 6.32 -17.32 -20.36
N LEU A 273 7.17 -17.91 -19.51
CA LEU A 273 7.76 -17.28 -18.33
C LEU A 273 9.28 -17.10 -18.48
N TYR A 274 9.80 -17.16 -19.70
CA TYR A 274 11.22 -16.90 -19.96
C TYR A 274 11.66 -15.52 -19.43
N GLY A 275 12.78 -15.48 -18.70
CA GLY A 275 13.27 -14.28 -18.01
C GLY A 275 12.71 -14.08 -16.60
N TYR A 276 11.75 -14.91 -16.17
CA TYR A 276 11.37 -14.98 -14.77
C TYR A 276 12.25 -15.98 -14.01
N ILE A 277 12.48 -15.70 -12.73
CA ILE A 277 12.99 -16.65 -11.75
C ILE A 277 11.95 -16.87 -10.66
N LEU A 278 11.96 -18.05 -10.05
CA LEU A 278 11.30 -18.30 -8.77
C LEU A 278 12.36 -18.42 -7.68
N LEU A 279 12.15 -17.76 -6.55
CA LEU A 279 12.93 -17.93 -5.33
C LEU A 279 12.02 -18.50 -4.25
N ARG A 280 12.44 -19.61 -3.64
CA ARG A 280 11.78 -20.18 -2.47
C ARG A 280 12.59 -19.87 -1.21
N PHE A 281 11.93 -19.82 -0.07
CA PHE A 281 12.55 -19.41 1.20
C PHE A 281 12.48 -20.52 2.24
N HIS A 282 13.38 -20.49 3.22
CA HIS A 282 13.37 -21.47 4.32
C HIS A 282 12.26 -21.19 5.34
N HIS A 283 11.96 -19.92 5.57
CA HIS A 283 11.11 -19.46 6.67
C HIS A 283 9.64 -19.23 6.28
N THR A 284 9.30 -19.34 5.00
CA THR A 284 7.93 -19.14 4.50
C THR A 284 7.62 -20.05 3.32
N GLU A 285 6.35 -20.48 3.21
CA GLU A 285 5.84 -21.22 2.05
C GLU A 285 5.70 -20.35 0.80
N ARG A 286 5.75 -19.01 0.98
CA ARG A 286 5.62 -18.07 -0.12
C ARG A 286 6.78 -18.20 -1.09
N VAL A 287 6.48 -17.99 -2.35
CA VAL A 287 7.47 -18.01 -3.44
C VAL A 287 7.49 -16.66 -4.11
N LEU A 288 8.69 -16.12 -4.31
CA LEU A 288 8.89 -14.89 -5.06
C LEU A 288 9.09 -15.25 -6.53
N MET A 289 8.26 -14.71 -7.41
CA MET A 289 8.41 -14.80 -8.86
C MET A 289 8.80 -13.43 -9.42
N GLU A 290 9.97 -13.36 -10.05
CA GLU A 290 10.61 -12.09 -10.38
C GLU A 290 11.18 -12.04 -11.79
N CYS A 291 11.07 -10.86 -12.42
CA CYS A 291 11.74 -10.56 -13.68
C CYS A 291 12.29 -9.12 -13.65
N PRO A 292 13.61 -8.90 -13.55
CA PRO A 292 14.29 -7.62 -13.33
C PRO A 292 14.29 -6.70 -14.56
N ILE A 293 13.32 -6.83 -15.45
CA ILE A 293 13.05 -5.87 -16.51
C ILE A 293 12.13 -4.78 -15.94
N GLU A 294 12.45 -3.52 -16.23
CA GLU A 294 11.61 -2.36 -15.90
C GLU A 294 10.17 -2.57 -16.40
N ASP A 295 9.19 -1.99 -15.69
CA ASP A 295 7.74 -2.19 -15.89
C ASP A 295 7.16 -3.58 -15.59
N ASN A 296 7.97 -4.64 -15.46
CA ASN A 296 7.50 -5.87 -14.83
C ASN A 296 7.35 -5.65 -13.32
N ALA A 297 6.52 -6.47 -12.68
CA ALA A 297 6.30 -6.45 -11.24
C ALA A 297 6.79 -7.74 -10.58
N ILE A 298 6.98 -7.69 -9.25
CA ILE A 298 7.20 -8.89 -8.44
C ILE A 298 5.87 -9.52 -8.14
N TYR A 299 5.83 -10.84 -8.20
CA TYR A 299 4.69 -11.61 -7.73
C TYR A 299 5.11 -12.43 -6.52
N ILE A 300 4.40 -12.27 -5.40
CA ILE A 300 4.55 -13.13 -4.24
C ILE A 300 3.41 -14.14 -4.26
N LEU A 301 3.74 -15.39 -4.55
CA LEU A 301 2.81 -16.51 -4.56
C LEU A 301 2.60 -16.99 -3.13
N ASP A 302 1.36 -17.26 -2.76
CA ASP A 302 1.01 -17.70 -1.39
C ASP A 302 1.60 -19.06 -1.02
N SER A 303 1.84 -19.92 -2.02
CA SER A 303 2.55 -21.18 -1.90
C SER A 303 3.35 -21.50 -3.16
N GLY A 304 4.29 -22.42 -3.04
CA GLY A 304 5.10 -22.91 -4.15
C GLY A 304 4.52 -24.12 -4.88
N GLU A 305 3.19 -24.28 -4.87
CA GLU A 305 2.47 -25.36 -5.52
C GLU A 305 2.53 -25.25 -7.05
N ASP A 306 2.60 -26.40 -7.72
CA ASP A 306 2.73 -26.49 -9.18
C ASP A 306 1.58 -25.83 -9.93
N ARG A 307 0.38 -25.87 -9.34
CA ARG A 307 -0.78 -25.19 -9.91
C ARG A 307 -0.53 -23.68 -10.02
N LEU A 308 -0.04 -23.04 -8.95
CA LEU A 308 0.20 -21.59 -8.92
C LEU A 308 1.39 -21.21 -9.79
N VAL A 309 2.46 -21.99 -9.71
CA VAL A 309 3.67 -21.82 -10.52
C VAL A 309 3.37 -21.96 -12.03
N GLY A 310 2.39 -22.79 -12.40
CA GLY A 310 1.95 -22.95 -13.78
C GLY A 310 0.94 -21.90 -14.29
N LEU A 311 0.50 -20.95 -13.46
CA LEU A 311 -0.41 -19.89 -13.90
C LEU A 311 0.34 -18.78 -14.64
N ASN A 312 -0.25 -18.26 -15.71
CA ASN A 312 0.25 -17.06 -16.36
C ASN A 312 -0.05 -15.79 -15.53
N LYS A 313 0.56 -14.66 -15.88
CA LYS A 313 0.42 -13.38 -15.14
C LYS A 313 -1.03 -12.93 -14.94
N GLN A 314 -1.90 -13.14 -15.94
CA GLN A 314 -3.31 -12.75 -15.85
C GLN A 314 -4.08 -13.67 -14.91
N GLN A 315 -3.81 -14.97 -14.98
CA GLN A 315 -4.39 -15.96 -14.08
C GLN A 315 -3.94 -15.76 -12.63
N LEU A 316 -2.65 -15.44 -12.41
CA LEU A 316 -2.13 -15.08 -11.08
C LEU A 316 -2.81 -13.86 -10.49
N ARG A 317 -3.10 -12.84 -11.31
CA ARG A 317 -3.86 -11.66 -10.85
C ARG A 317 -5.31 -12.01 -10.52
N ALA A 318 -5.93 -12.90 -11.28
CA ALA A 318 -7.32 -13.30 -11.09
C ALA A 318 -7.52 -14.27 -9.91
N SER A 319 -6.51 -15.04 -9.52
CA SER A 319 -6.65 -16.06 -8.47
C SER A 319 -6.76 -15.47 -7.07
N GLY A 320 -6.24 -14.27 -6.84
CA GLY A 320 -6.11 -13.68 -5.51
C GLY A 320 -5.07 -14.37 -4.61
N GLU A 321 -4.36 -15.39 -5.12
CA GLU A 321 -3.34 -16.18 -4.42
C GLU A 321 -1.91 -15.69 -4.72
N ALA A 322 -1.81 -14.58 -5.44
CA ALA A 322 -0.55 -13.93 -5.74
C ALA A 322 -0.69 -12.44 -5.47
N LYS A 323 0.25 -11.90 -4.73
CA LYS A 323 0.35 -10.46 -4.51
C LYS A 323 1.27 -9.83 -5.54
N TRP A 324 0.78 -8.79 -6.18
CA TRP A 324 1.50 -8.03 -7.20
C TRP A 324 2.13 -6.78 -6.56
N ILE A 325 3.46 -6.67 -6.65
CA ILE A 325 4.22 -5.54 -6.10
C ILE A 325 4.86 -4.77 -7.27
N PRO A 326 4.31 -3.59 -7.65
CA PRO A 326 4.94 -2.73 -8.63
C PRO A 326 6.22 -2.11 -8.08
N HIS A 327 7.22 -1.91 -8.96
CA HIS A 327 8.52 -1.31 -8.64
C HIS A 327 8.49 0.21 -8.50
N THR A 328 7.54 0.71 -7.71
CA THR A 328 7.39 2.14 -7.42
C THR A 328 7.45 2.36 -5.90
N GLY A 329 8.02 3.50 -5.50
CA GLY A 329 8.21 3.85 -4.09
C GLY A 329 8.98 2.78 -3.30
N ASP A 330 8.54 2.50 -2.07
CA ASP A 330 9.16 1.54 -1.14
C ASP A 330 8.81 0.07 -1.47
N TRP A 331 8.93 -0.32 -2.74
CA TRP A 331 8.62 -1.69 -3.18
C TRP A 331 9.42 -2.76 -2.43
N TYR A 332 10.69 -2.48 -2.11
CA TYR A 332 11.57 -3.47 -1.46
C TYR A 332 11.14 -3.73 -0.01
N ARG A 333 10.70 -2.69 0.70
CA ARG A 333 10.12 -2.83 2.04
C ARG A 333 8.82 -3.65 1.99
N ARG A 334 7.92 -3.31 1.06
CA ARG A 334 6.67 -4.09 0.85
C ARG A 334 6.97 -5.55 0.53
N LEU A 335 7.97 -5.82 -0.31
CA LEU A 335 8.41 -7.17 -0.62
C LEU A 335 8.86 -7.94 0.64
N LYS A 336 9.71 -7.33 1.46
CA LYS A 336 10.18 -7.89 2.72
C LYS A 336 9.02 -8.17 3.68
N ASP A 337 8.08 -7.21 3.82
CA ASP A 337 6.88 -7.36 4.64
C ASP A 337 6.04 -8.57 4.19
N GLU A 338 5.83 -8.75 2.88
CA GLU A 338 5.07 -9.91 2.36
C GLU A 338 5.77 -11.25 2.58
N LEU A 339 7.10 -11.27 2.50
CA LEU A 339 7.88 -12.47 2.75
C LEU A 339 8.13 -12.72 4.25
N GLY A 340 7.75 -11.80 5.13
CA GLY A 340 8.02 -11.89 6.57
C GLY A 340 9.51 -11.81 6.90
N ILE A 341 10.25 -10.91 6.22
CA ILE A 341 11.69 -10.67 6.42
C ILE A 341 11.86 -9.30 7.07
N GLU A 342 12.55 -9.23 8.22
CA GLU A 342 12.83 -7.97 8.93
C GLU A 342 13.93 -7.13 8.27
#